data_AF-A0A929X6Q6-F1
#
_entry.id   AF-A0A929X6Q6-F1
#
_cell.length_a   1.000
_cell.length_b   1.000
_cell.length_c   1.000
_cell.angle_alpha   90.00
_cell.angle_beta   90.00
_cell.angle_gamma   90.00
#
_symmetry.space_group_name_H-M   'P 1'
#
loop_
_entity.id
_entity.type
_entity.pdbx_description
1 polymer ?
#
loop_
_entity_poly.entity_id
_entity_poly.type
_entity_poly.pdbx_seq_one_letter_code
_entity_poly.pdbx_strand_id
1 'polypeptide(L)'
;MYRCRIKKYKTMEVQVFSSIAEAMKQTVNPGEFCFIKGESMNLAELTKNWKESEATSLKDEVKKNPLYQDGILVKVTRKKVKSYYLRGEKSLCIEGTYSTAMKSISTAMQSNLG
;
A
#
# COMPACT_ATOMS: atom_id res chain seq x y z
N MET A 1 22.16 21.64 29.85
CA MET A 1 22.46 21.12 28.50
C MET A 1 21.56 19.91 28.23
N TYR A 2 20.62 20.05 27.30
CA TYR A 2 19.61 19.03 27.01
C TYR A 2 20.25 17.79 26.37
N ARG A 3 20.13 16.63 27.03
CA ARG A 3 20.47 15.33 26.44
C ARG A 3 19.40 14.99 25.40
N CYS A 4 19.65 15.31 24.14
CA CYS A 4 18.86 14.81 23.02
C CYS A 4 19.00 13.27 22.98
N ARG A 5 18.01 12.56 23.51
CA ARG A 5 17.80 11.14 23.22
C ARG A 5 17.42 11.03 21.75
N ILE A 6 18.40 10.74 20.90
CA ILE A 6 18.16 10.29 19.53
C ILE A 6 17.37 8.99 19.66
N LYS A 7 16.04 9.07 19.52
CA LYS A 7 15.20 7.89 19.32
C LYS A 7 15.66 7.30 17.98
N LYS A 8 16.38 6.17 18.00
CA LYS A 8 16.56 5.34 16.81
C LYS A 8 15.17 4.89 16.37
N TYR A 9 14.54 5.65 15.48
CA TYR A 9 13.32 5.20 14.84
C TYR A 9 13.70 3.99 14.00
N LYS A 10 13.11 2.83 14.33
CA LYS A 10 13.15 1.66 13.46
C LYS A 10 12.54 2.12 12.14
N THR A 11 13.39 2.35 11.14
CA THR A 11 12.98 2.71 9.78
C THR A 11 11.99 1.65 9.34
N MET A 12 10.78 2.08 8.99
CA MET A 12 9.77 1.16 8.50
C MET A 12 10.26 0.72 7.12
N GLU A 13 10.71 -0.54 6.98
CA GLU A 13 11.15 -1.06 5.70
C GLU A 13 9.91 -1.22 4.80
N VAL A 14 9.86 -0.40 3.75
CA VAL A 14 8.82 -0.43 2.72
C VAL A 14 9.46 -0.96 1.46
N GLN A 15 9.02 -2.13 0.99
CA GLN A 15 9.46 -2.66 -0.29
C GLN A 15 8.76 -1.91 -1.42
N VAL A 16 9.51 -1.34 -2.35
CA VAL A 16 8.96 -0.54 -3.45
C VAL A 16 8.98 -1.35 -4.74
N PHE A 17 7.83 -1.41 -5.41
CA PHE A 17 7.64 -2.09 -6.69
C PHE A 17 7.17 -1.10 -7.75
N SER A 18 7.68 -1.25 -8.97
CA SER A 18 7.31 -0.40 -10.12
C SER A 18 5.97 -0.81 -10.73
N SER A 19 5.48 -2.02 -10.45
CA SER A 19 4.23 -2.55 -11.00
C SER A 19 3.59 -3.63 -10.11
N ILE A 20 2.29 -3.88 -10.29
CA ILE A 20 1.59 -5.00 -9.63
C ILE A 20 2.16 -6.34 -10.08
N ALA A 21 2.57 -6.46 -11.35
CA ALA A 21 3.15 -7.70 -11.89
C ALA A 21 4.46 -8.07 -11.17
N GLU A 22 5.31 -7.08 -10.86
CA GLU A 22 6.49 -7.30 -10.02
C GLU A 22 6.10 -7.63 -8.58
N ALA A 23 5.15 -6.87 -8.02
CA ALA A 23 4.66 -7.07 -6.67
C ALA A 23 4.08 -8.50 -6.46
N MET A 24 3.44 -9.08 -7.47
CA MET A 24 2.87 -10.44 -7.44
C MET A 24 3.92 -11.56 -7.43
N LYS A 25 5.10 -11.32 -8.00
CA LYS A 25 6.18 -12.33 -8.04
C LYS A 25 6.92 -12.44 -6.70
N GLN A 26 6.70 -11.49 -5.80
CA GLN A 26 7.39 -11.40 -4.52
C GLN A 26 6.55 -11.97 -3.39
N THR A 27 7.24 -12.51 -2.38
CA THR A 27 6.62 -12.97 -1.13
C THR A 27 6.84 -11.90 -0.07
N VAL A 28 5.75 -11.35 0.46
CA VAL A 28 5.77 -10.31 1.48
C VAL A 28 5.37 -10.92 2.81
N ASN A 29 6.19 -10.76 3.84
CA ASN A 29 5.91 -11.34 5.14
C ASN A 29 4.86 -10.52 5.89
N PRO A 30 4.07 -11.16 6.77
CA PRO A 30 3.17 -10.45 7.67
C PRO A 30 3.91 -9.43 8.54
N GLY A 31 3.45 -8.19 8.54
CA GLY A 31 4.06 -7.07 9.28
C GLY A 31 4.89 -6.14 8.40
N GLU A 32 5.18 -6.54 7.16
CA GLU A 32 5.87 -5.70 6.18
C GLU A 32 4.90 -4.78 5.42
N PHE A 33 5.48 -3.72 4.86
CA PHE A 33 4.80 -2.78 3.99
C PHE A 33 5.38 -2.88 2.59
N CYS A 34 4.50 -2.80 1.60
CA CYS A 34 4.86 -2.71 0.21
C CYS A 34 4.26 -1.45 -0.38
N PHE A 35 4.98 -0.82 -1.29
CA PHE A 35 4.50 0.30 -2.05
C PHE A 35 4.57 -0.05 -3.52
N ILE A 36 3.45 0.06 -4.21
CA ILE A 36 3.36 -0.19 -5.64
C ILE A 36 3.16 1.16 -6.32
N LYS A 37 4.11 1.56 -7.16
CA LYS A 37 4.03 2.83 -7.88
C LYS A 37 2.84 2.84 -8.83
N GLY A 38 2.14 3.96 -8.89
CA GLY A 38 0.99 4.16 -9.77
C GLY A 38 1.34 4.60 -11.19
N GLU A 39 2.61 4.73 -11.56
CA GLU A 39 3.05 5.29 -12.86
C GLU A 39 2.44 4.56 -14.07
N SER A 40 2.11 3.28 -13.93
CA SER A 40 1.51 2.44 -14.97
C SER A 40 0.01 2.18 -14.77
N MET A 41 -0.65 2.85 -13.81
CA MET A 41 -1.99 2.50 -13.35
C MET A 41 -2.92 3.72 -13.29
N ASN A 42 -4.16 3.57 -13.76
CA ASN A 42 -5.21 4.54 -13.45
C ASN A 42 -5.69 4.34 -12.00
N LEU A 43 -4.99 4.94 -11.04
CA LEU A 43 -5.29 4.83 -9.61
C LEU A 43 -6.71 5.31 -9.27
N ALA A 44 -7.21 6.34 -9.95
CA ALA A 44 -8.54 6.89 -9.70
C ALA A 44 -9.65 5.88 -10.04
N GLU A 45 -9.53 5.20 -11.20
CA GLU A 45 -10.47 4.14 -11.59
C GLU A 45 -10.30 2.88 -10.76
N LEU A 46 -9.05 2.43 -10.54
CA LEU A 46 -8.76 1.23 -9.76
C LEU A 46 -9.32 1.32 -8.34
N THR A 47 -9.27 2.52 -7.76
CA THR A 47 -9.76 2.78 -6.40
C THR A 47 -11.20 3.29 -6.38
N LYS A 48 -11.90 3.36 -7.51
CA LYS A 48 -13.28 3.88 -7.59
C LYS A 48 -14.22 3.20 -6.60
N ASN A 49 -14.13 1.88 -6.48
CA ASN A 49 -14.96 1.04 -5.62
C ASN A 49 -14.36 0.83 -4.20
N TRP A 50 -13.24 1.48 -3.89
CA TRP A 50 -12.63 1.38 -2.56
C TRP A 50 -13.36 2.28 -1.57
N LYS A 51 -13.23 1.96 -0.28
CA LYS A 51 -13.87 2.74 0.79
C LYS A 51 -13.01 3.95 1.13
N GLU A 52 -13.65 5.07 1.45
CA GLU A 52 -12.98 6.25 2.00
C GLU A 52 -12.26 5.88 3.31
N SER A 53 -11.05 6.40 3.47
CA SER A 53 -10.21 6.13 4.62
C SER A 53 -9.12 7.17 4.78
N GLU A 54 -9.06 7.76 5.96
CA GLU A 54 -7.96 8.64 6.41
C GLU A 54 -6.67 7.85 6.75
N ALA A 55 -6.65 6.54 6.47
CA ALA A 55 -5.55 5.63 6.74
C ALA A 55 -5.02 5.68 8.20
N THR A 56 -5.87 5.96 9.20
CA THR A 56 -5.52 6.09 10.65
C THR A 56 -4.64 4.99 11.23
N SER A 57 -4.64 3.80 10.61
CA SER A 57 -3.75 2.68 10.97
C SER A 57 -2.28 2.84 10.52
N LEU A 58 -1.95 3.88 9.74
CA LEU A 58 -0.61 4.21 9.27
C LEU A 58 0.01 5.32 10.15
N LYS A 59 1.34 5.30 10.29
CA LYS A 59 2.08 6.38 10.94
C LYS A 59 2.02 7.66 10.10
N ASP A 60 1.98 8.81 10.76
CA ASP A 60 2.03 10.14 10.11
C ASP A 60 3.16 10.28 9.11
N GLU A 61 4.34 9.75 9.42
CA GLU A 61 5.53 9.79 8.55
C GLU A 61 5.27 9.15 7.18
N VAL A 62 4.46 8.09 7.13
CA VAL A 62 4.12 7.38 5.88
C VAL A 62 3.02 8.11 5.15
N LYS A 63 1.99 8.57 5.89
CA LYS A 63 0.86 9.28 5.33
C LYS A 63 1.25 10.60 4.67
N LYS A 64 2.21 11.31 5.25
CA LYS A 64 2.68 12.62 4.79
C LYS A 64 3.88 12.52 3.86
N ASN A 65 4.39 11.31 3.61
CA ASN A 65 5.50 11.13 2.69
C ASN A 65 5.01 11.35 1.25
N PRO A 66 5.56 12.32 0.51
CA PRO A 66 5.21 12.54 -0.89
C PRO A 66 5.50 11.31 -1.76
N LEU A 67 6.52 10.52 -1.42
CA LEU A 67 6.90 9.32 -2.20
C LEU A 67 5.81 8.24 -2.24
N TYR A 68 4.88 8.25 -1.29
CA TYR A 68 3.82 7.23 -1.20
C TYR A 68 2.45 7.74 -1.66
N GLN A 69 2.34 8.98 -2.14
CA GLN A 69 1.06 9.57 -2.57
C GLN A 69 0.60 9.02 -3.91
N ASP A 70 1.53 8.84 -4.86
CA ASP A 70 1.26 8.44 -6.23
C ASP A 70 1.38 6.93 -6.45
N GLY A 71 0.76 6.16 -5.55
CA GLY A 71 0.75 4.71 -5.64
C GLY A 71 -0.15 4.05 -4.59
N ILE A 72 0.00 2.74 -4.48
CA ILE A 72 -0.76 1.92 -3.54
C ILE A 72 0.19 1.42 -2.47
N LEU A 73 -0.05 1.85 -1.22
CA LEU A 73 0.61 1.29 -0.06
C LEU A 73 -0.16 0.08 0.45
N VAL A 74 0.50 -1.05 0.53
CA VAL A 74 -0.05 -2.33 0.97
C VAL A 74 0.59 -2.73 2.29
N LYS A 75 -0.25 -2.99 3.29
CA LYS A 75 0.13 -3.52 4.60
C LYS A 75 -0.33 -4.97 4.69
N VAL A 76 0.62 -5.88 4.76
CA VAL A 76 0.32 -7.31 4.90
C VAL A 76 0.24 -7.66 6.38
N THR A 77 -0.84 -8.30 6.79
CA THR A 77 -0.98 -8.89 8.12
C THR A 77 -1.23 -10.38 7.98
N ARG A 78 -1.15 -11.13 9.09
CA ARG A 78 -1.29 -12.60 9.05
C ARG A 78 -2.62 -13.09 8.48
N LYS A 79 -3.69 -12.28 8.56
CA LYS A 79 -5.05 -12.68 8.20
C LYS A 79 -5.67 -11.84 7.08
N LYS A 80 -5.10 -10.67 6.80
CA LYS A 80 -5.67 -9.69 5.87
C LYS A 80 -4.61 -8.78 5.29
N VAL A 81 -4.91 -8.24 4.13
CA VAL A 81 -4.08 -7.27 3.42
C VAL A 81 -4.87 -5.98 3.33
N LYS A 82 -4.26 -4.88 3.77
CA LYS A 82 -4.85 -3.55 3.67
C LYS A 82 -4.09 -2.74 2.62
N SER A 83 -4.78 -2.29 1.60
CA SER A 83 -4.25 -1.41 0.57
C SER A 83 -4.76 0.01 0.79
N TYR A 84 -3.91 0.99 0.55
CA TYR A 84 -4.18 2.41 0.77
C TYR A 84 -3.75 3.19 -0.46
N TYR A 85 -4.66 4.02 -0.97
CA TYR A 85 -4.35 5.07 -1.92
C TYR A 85 -4.44 6.39 -1.16
N LEU A 86 -3.28 6.91 -0.77
CA LEU A 86 -3.19 8.05 0.16
C LEU A 86 -3.72 9.34 -0.46
N ARG A 87 -3.35 9.61 -1.72
CA ARG A 87 -3.77 10.83 -2.43
C ARG A 87 -5.28 10.90 -2.64
N GLY A 88 -5.95 9.77 -2.83
CA GLY A 88 -7.41 9.72 -2.95
C GLY A 88 -8.14 9.41 -1.66
N GLU A 89 -7.41 9.27 -0.54
CA GLU A 89 -7.96 8.91 0.77
C GLU A 89 -8.84 7.67 0.72
N LYS A 90 -8.39 6.63 -0.01
CA LYS A 90 -9.12 5.38 -0.17
C LYS A 90 -8.35 4.21 0.42
N SER A 91 -9.09 3.21 0.90
CA SER A 91 -8.53 1.94 1.33
C SER A 91 -9.37 0.75 0.91
N LEU A 92 -8.69 -0.36 0.74
CA LEU A 92 -9.29 -1.67 0.51
C LEU A 92 -8.72 -2.66 1.51
N CYS A 93 -9.58 -3.48 2.10
CA CYS A 93 -9.18 -4.55 2.99
C CYS A 93 -9.65 -5.87 2.38
N ILE A 94 -8.69 -6.75 2.09
CA ILE A 94 -8.96 -8.09 1.57
C ILE A 94 -8.55 -9.09 2.63
N GLU A 95 -9.46 -9.97 3.02
CA GLU A 95 -9.12 -11.09 3.89
C GLU A 95 -8.40 -12.18 3.08
N GLY A 96 -7.37 -12.76 3.68
CA GLY A 96 -6.53 -13.76 3.03
C GLY A 96 -5.08 -13.32 2.83
N THR A 97 -4.43 -13.95 1.85
CA THR A 97 -2.98 -13.81 1.63
C THR A 97 -2.65 -12.61 0.74
N TYR A 98 -1.38 -12.21 0.78
CA TYR A 98 -0.84 -11.20 -0.14
C TYR A 98 -1.11 -11.55 -1.61
N SER A 99 -0.92 -12.81 -2.02
CA SER A 99 -1.18 -13.25 -3.39
C SER A 99 -2.64 -13.08 -3.79
N THR A 100 -3.57 -13.43 -2.90
CA THR A 100 -5.01 -13.23 -3.12
C THR A 100 -5.34 -11.75 -3.32
N ALA A 101 -4.80 -10.89 -2.46
CA ALA A 101 -5.03 -9.45 -2.54
C ALA A 101 -4.48 -8.84 -3.83
N MET A 102 -3.25 -9.21 -4.22
CA MET A 102 -2.65 -8.71 -5.46
C MET A 102 -3.41 -9.22 -6.69
N LYS A 103 -3.89 -10.46 -6.69
CA LYS A 103 -4.75 -10.97 -7.77
C LYS A 103 -6.03 -10.15 -7.89
N SER A 104 -6.74 -9.86 -6.79
CA SER A 104 -7.94 -9.03 -6.84
C SER A 104 -7.69 -7.64 -7.41
N ILE A 105 -6.58 -7.00 -7.03
CA ILE A 105 -6.21 -5.68 -7.57
C ILE A 105 -5.86 -5.78 -9.06
N SER A 106 -5.12 -6.81 -9.46
CA SER A 106 -4.80 -7.07 -10.88
C SER A 106 -6.05 -7.33 -11.72
N THR A 107 -7.01 -8.10 -11.23
CA THR A 107 -8.28 -8.36 -11.92
C THR A 107 -9.09 -7.07 -12.07
N ALA A 108 -9.17 -6.25 -11.03
CA ALA A 108 -9.86 -4.96 -11.08
C ALA A 108 -9.25 -4.02 -12.13
N MET A 109 -7.93 -4.08 -12.37
CA MET A 109 -7.29 -3.34 -13.46
C MET A 109 -7.65 -3.87 -14.85
N GLN A 110 -7.68 -5.20 -15.02
CA GLN A 110 -7.99 -5.81 -16.32
C GLN A 110 -9.44 -5.57 -16.74
N SER A 111 -10.38 -5.55 -15.79
CA SER A 111 -11.79 -5.25 -16.08
C SER A 111 -12.05 -3.81 -16.52
N ASN A 112 -11.11 -2.88 -16.30
CA ASN A 112 -11.23 -1.48 -16.71
C ASN A 112 -10.58 -1.20 -18.09
N LEU A 113 -9.98 -2.21 -18.73
CA LEU A 113 -9.38 -2.12 -20.07
C LEU A 113 -10.31 -2.66 -21.18
N GLY A 114 -11.53 -3.09 -20.82
CA GLY A 114 -12.54 -3.65 -21.73
C GLY A 114 -13.65 -2.68 -22.09
#